data_AF-A0A0N4T1T0-F1
#
_entry.id   AF-A0A0N4T1T0-F1
#
_cell.length_a   1.000
_cell.length_b   1.000
_cell.length_c   1.000
_cell.angle_alpha   90.00
_cell.angle_beta   90.00
_cell.angle_gamma   90.00
#
_symmetry.space_group_name_H-M   'P 1'
#
loop_
_entity.id
_entity.type
_entity.pdbx_description
1 polymer ?
#
loop_
_entity_poly.entity_id
_entity_poly.type
_entity_poly.pdbx_seq_one_letter_code
_entity_poly.pdbx_strand_id
1 'polypeptide(L)' 'MYLIGLTGGIATGKSTVSQIFVENHVPVIDADLIARE' A
#
# COMPACT_ATOMS: atom_id res chain seq x y z
N MET A 1 -11.75 -13.64 0.14
CA MET A 1 -10.78 -12.57 -0.10
C MET A 1 -10.70 -11.73 1.17
N TYR A 2 -9.50 -11.52 1.72
CA TYR A 2 -9.31 -10.64 2.88
C TYR A 2 -8.86 -9.27 2.38
N LEU A 3 -9.55 -8.21 2.80
CA LEU A 3 -9.23 -6.83 2.44
C LEU A 3 -8.63 -6.13 3.65
N ILE A 4 -7.46 -5.52 3.47
CA ILE A 4 -6.71 -4.87 4.54
C ILE A 4 -6.37 -3.45 4.08
N GLY A 5 -6.71 -2.46 4.90
CA GLY A 5 -6.34 -1.06 4.66
C GLY A 5 -4.96 -0.77 5.24
N LEU A 6 -4.04 -0.31 4.40
CA LEU A 6 -2.73 0.19 4.81
C LEU A 6 -2.78 1.72 4.94
N THR A 7 -2.66 2.24 6.16
CA THR A 7 -2.63 3.67 6.45
C THR A 7 -1.35 4.06 7.19
N GLY A 8 -0.99 5.33 7.16
CA GLY A 8 0.19 5.89 7.80
C GLY A 8 0.27 7.38 7.53
N GLY A 9 0.91 8.12 8.44
CA GLY A 9 1.18 9.55 8.25
C GLY A 9 2.22 9.81 7.16
N ILE A 10 2.44 11.08 6.85
CA ILE A 10 3.52 11.49 5.94
C ILE A 10 4.85 11.02 6.51
N ALA A 11 5.68 10.41 5.65
CA ALA A 11 7.01 9.89 5.98
C ALA A 11 7.05 8.77 7.05
N THR A 12 5.94 8.10 7.36
CA THR A 12 5.94 6.97 8.31
C THR A 12 6.25 5.61 7.67
N GLY A 13 6.68 5.58 6.40
CA GLY A 13 7.08 4.34 5.72
C GLY A 13 5.93 3.53 5.09
N LYS A 14 4.76 4.13 4.84
CA LYS A 14 3.64 3.46 4.14
C LYS A 14 4.09 2.80 2.83
N SER A 15 4.87 3.52 2.02
CA SER A 15 5.39 3.00 0.74
C SER A 15 6.36 1.83 0.93
N THR A 16 7.14 1.82 2.02
CA THR A 16 8.04 0.70 2.35
C THR A 16 7.25 -0.55 2.71
N VAL A 17 6.20 -0.43 3.52
CA VAL A 17 5.33 -1.59 3.86
C VAL A 17 4.59 -2.10 2.63
N SER A 18 4.12 -1.20 1.77
CA SER A 18 3.52 -1.56 0.48
C SER A 18 4.49 -2.39 -0.39
N GLN A 19 5.75 -1.97 -0.49
CA GLN A 19 6.78 -2.73 -1.22
C GLN A 19 7.03 -4.11 -0.61
N ILE A 20 7.13 -4.22 0.71
CA ILE A 20 7.29 -5.51 1.41
C ILE A 20 6.13 -6.46 1.08
N PHE A 21 4.89 -5.95 1.01
CA PHE A 21 3.74 -6.76 0.59
C PHE A 21 3.89 -7.27 -0.83
N VAL A 22 4.29 -6.42 -1.77
CA VAL A 22 4.53 -6.81 -3.17
C VAL A 22 5.63 -7.87 -3.26
N GLU A 23 6.74 -7.72 -2.54
CA GLU A 23 7.83 -8.71 -2.47
C GLU A 23 7.37 -10.07 -1.92
N ASN A 24 6.39 -10.06 -1.00
CA ASN A 24 5.76 -11.26 -0.45
C ASN A 24 4.59 -11.76 -1.31
N HIS A 25 4.46 -11.30 -2.56
CA HIS A 25 3.42 -11.69 -3.50
C HIS A 25 1.99 -11.37 -3.01
N VAL A 26 1.84 -10.39 -2.12
CA VAL A 26 0.55 -9.87 -1.68
C VAL A 26 0.10 -8.78 -2.66
N PRO A 27 -1.09 -8.89 -3.29
CA PRO A 27 -1.60 -7.86 -4.16
C PRO A 27 -1.85 -6.56 -3.39
N VAL A 28 -1.29 -5.44 -3.90
CA VAL A 28 -1.49 -4.11 -3.31
C VAL A 28 -2.22 -3.21 -4.31
N ILE A 29 -3.21 -2.47 -3.82
CA ILE A 29 -3.94 -1.46 -4.56
C ILE A 29 -3.56 -0.10 -3.96
N ASP A 30 -2.95 0.77 -4.75
CA ASP A 30 -2.57 2.13 -4.30
C ASP A 30 -3.69 3.13 -4.62
N ALA A 31 -4.42 3.54 -3.58
CA ALA A 31 -5.48 4.53 -3.70
C ALA A 31 -4.95 5.94 -4.02
N ASP A 32 -3.74 6.29 -3.60
CA ASP A 32 -3.16 7.61 -3.87
C ASP A 32 -2.82 7.77 -5.35
N LEU A 33 -2.43 6.67 -6.01
CA LEU A 33 -2.19 6.64 -7.46
C LEU A 33 -3.51 6.73 -8.23
N ILE A 34 -4.50 5.91 -7.86
CA ILE A 34 -5.82 5.90 -8.51
C ILE A 34 -6.53 7.24 -8.40
N ALA A 35 -6.36 7.97 -7.29
CA ALA A 35 -6.98 9.28 -7.11
C ALA A 35 -6.29 10.41 -7.92
N ARG A 36 -5.09 10.17 -8.43
CA ARG A 36 -4.33 11.15 -9.24
C ARG A 36 -4.55 10.97 -10.75
N GLU A 37 -5.00 9.80 -11.17
CA GLU A 37 -5.45 9.50 -12.55
C GLU A 37 -6.93 9.85 -12.73
#